data_AF-A0A838VK15-F1
#
_entry.id   AF-A0A838VK15-F1
#
_cell.length_a   1.000
_cell.length_b   1.000
_cell.length_c   1.000
_cell.angle_alpha   90.00
_cell.angle_beta   90.00
_cell.angle_gamma   90.00
#
_symmetry.space_group_name_H-M   'P 1'
#
loop_
_entity.id
_entity.type
_entity.pdbx_description
1 polymer ?
#
loop_
_entity_poly.entity_id
_entity_poly.type
_entity_poly.pdbx_seq_one_letter_code
_entity_poly.pdbx_strand_id
1 'polypeptide(L)' 'MRLSRAFPALEAELCGLIAGGGHEGPGASPDRADAIVWALTELMLHWRAEARVSVL' A
#
# COMPACT_ATOMS: atom_id res chain seq x y z
N MET A 1 -14.51 -2.42 3.83
CA MET A 1 -14.17 -1.02 4.17
C MET A 1 -13.82 -0.31 2.87
N ARG A 2 -14.27 0.94 2.62
CA ARG A 2 -14.09 1.59 1.30
C ARG A 2 -13.17 2.81 1.36
N LEU A 3 -11.99 2.75 0.72
CA LEU A 3 -10.90 3.74 0.78
C LEU A 3 -10.69 4.42 -0.59
N SER A 4 -11.61 5.32 -0.97
CA SER A 4 -11.55 6.16 -2.18
C SER A 4 -11.49 5.40 -3.53
N ARG A 5 -12.39 5.71 -4.46
CA ARG A 5 -12.46 5.05 -5.79
C ARG A 5 -11.23 5.25 -6.69
N ALA A 6 -10.22 5.99 -6.26
CA ALA A 6 -9.07 6.35 -7.09
C ALA A 6 -8.18 5.13 -7.42
N PHE A 7 -8.06 4.16 -6.50
CA PHE A 7 -7.14 3.03 -6.67
C PHE A 7 -7.79 1.70 -6.24
N PRO A 8 -8.78 1.18 -6.98
CA PRO A 8 -9.54 -0.01 -6.60
C PRO A 8 -8.68 -1.29 -6.47
N ALA A 9 -7.62 -1.41 -7.28
CA ALA A 9 -6.72 -2.56 -7.22
C ALA A 9 -5.80 -2.53 -5.98
N LEU A 10 -5.35 -1.34 -5.59
CA LEU A 10 -4.61 -1.14 -4.34
C LEU A 10 -5.51 -1.42 -3.13
N GLU A 11 -6.75 -0.92 -3.17
CA GLU A 11 -7.73 -1.13 -2.11
C GLU A 11 -8.04 -2.62 -1.89
N ALA A 12 -8.16 -3.39 -2.98
CA ALA A 12 -8.34 -4.83 -2.92
C ALA A 12 -7.17 -5.54 -2.24
N GLU A 13 -5.93 -5.18 -2.58
CA GLU A 13 -4.74 -5.76 -1.95
C GLU A 13 -4.61 -5.38 -0.47
N LEU A 14 -4.88 -4.13 -0.12
CA LEU A 14 -4.86 -3.65 1.27
C LEU A 14 -5.89 -4.37 2.15
N CYS A 15 -7.07 -4.68 1.61
CA CYS A 15 -8.08 -5.46 2.33
C CYS A 15 -7.65 -6.91 2.57
N GLY A 16 -6.70 -7.42 1.78
CA GLY A 16 -6.17 -8.77 1.89
C GLY A 16 -4.96 -8.91 2.83
N LEU A 17 -4.49 -7.84 3.48
CA LEU A 17 -3.33 -7.93 4.38
C LEU A 17 -3.68 -8.67 5.67
N ILE A 18 -2.83 -9.62 6.08
CA ILE A 18 -2.94 -10.39 7.31
C ILE A 18 -1.78 -10.04 8.24
N ALA A 19 -2.09 -9.80 9.51
CA ALA A 19 -1.08 -9.57 10.54
C ALA A 19 -0.06 -10.73 10.58
N GLY A 20 1.23 -10.40 10.65
CA GLY A 20 2.30 -11.39 10.55
C GLY A 20 2.86 -11.59 9.13
N GLY A 21 2.43 -10.78 8.16
CA GLY A 21 3.03 -10.72 6.81
C GLY A 21 2.35 -11.62 5.78
N GLY A 22 1.20 -12.21 6.10
CA GLY A 22 0.39 -12.96 5.14
C GLY A 22 -0.43 -12.05 4.24
N HIS A 23 -0.88 -12.59 3.11
CA HIS A 23 -1.80 -11.92 2.20
C HIS A 23 -2.85 -12.91 1.67
N GLU A 24 -4.11 -12.51 1.68
CA GLU A 24 -5.22 -13.19 1.03
C GLU A 24 -5.72 -12.37 -0.16
N GLY A 25 -5.59 -12.93 -1.37
CA GLY A 25 -5.97 -12.27 -2.59
C GLY A 25 -5.42 -12.98 -3.82
N PRO A 26 -5.83 -12.56 -5.03
CA PRO A 26 -5.30 -13.10 -6.26
C PRO A 26 -3.82 -12.73 -6.44
N GLY A 27 -2.98 -13.71 -6.77
CA GLY A 27 -1.55 -13.52 -7.00
C GLY A 27 -0.69 -14.03 -5.86
N ALA A 28 0.62 -14.09 -6.09
CA ALA A 28 1.58 -14.58 -5.10
C ALA A 28 2.06 -13.49 -4.13
N SER A 29 1.85 -12.21 -4.45
CA SER A 29 2.38 -11.06 -3.73
C SER A 29 1.46 -9.85 -3.86
N PRO A 30 1.18 -9.09 -2.78
CA PRO A 30 0.38 -7.86 -2.81
C PRO A 30 1.23 -6.64 -3.16
N ASP A 31 1.75 -6.60 -4.39
CA ASP A 31 2.82 -5.67 -4.77
C ASP A 31 2.49 -4.18 -4.55
N ARG A 32 1.25 -3.74 -4.77
CA ARG A 32 0.88 -2.32 -4.58
C ARG A 32 0.73 -1.99 -3.09
N ALA A 33 0.18 -2.91 -2.31
CA ALA A 33 0.11 -2.76 -0.87
C ALA A 33 1.51 -2.74 -0.24
N ASP A 34 2.42 -3.59 -0.71
CA ASP A 34 3.81 -3.62 -0.24
C ASP A 34 4.53 -2.30 -0.57
N ALA A 35 4.36 -1.79 -1.80
CA ALA A 35 4.92 -0.51 -2.22
C ALA A 35 4.43 0.66 -1.35
N ILE A 36 3.14 0.74 -1.00
CA ILE A 36 2.63 1.83 -0.14
C ILE A 36 3.11 1.68 1.31
N VAL A 37 3.21 0.46 1.83
CA VAL A 37 3.76 0.22 3.18
C VAL A 37 5.22 0.65 3.24
N TRP A 38 6.02 0.32 2.21
CA TRP A 38 7.40 0.76 2.14
C TRP A 38 7.47 2.29 2.03
N ALA A 39 6.71 2.90 1.12
CA ALA A 39 6.69 4.36 0.98
C ALA A 39 6.33 5.07 2.29
N LEU A 40 5.32 4.59 3.02
CA LEU A 40 4.94 5.15 4.33
C LEU A 40 6.01 4.92 5.40
N THR A 41 6.68 3.76 5.39
CA THR A 41 7.81 3.47 6.28
C THR A 41 8.95 4.45 6.06
N GLU A 42 9.33 4.69 4.80
CA GLU A 42 10.32 5.69 4.45
C GLU A 42 9.88 7.09 4.87
N LEU A 43 8.62 7.44 4.59
CA LEU A 43 8.11 8.79 4.81
C LEU A 43 7.87 9.16 6.27
N MET A 44 7.39 8.21 7.07
CA MET A 44 6.95 8.49 8.43
C MET A 44 8.01 8.15 9.47
N LEU A 45 8.94 7.25 9.16
CA LEU A 45 9.90 6.73 10.15
C LEU A 45 11.34 7.21 9.92
N HIS A 46 11.62 7.93 8.82
CA HIS A 46 12.96 8.48 8.54
C HIS A 46 12.98 10.03 8.56
N TRP A 47 14.06 10.61 9.11
CA TRP A 47 14.21 12.05 9.37
C TRP A 47 14.06 12.94 8.11
N ARG A 48 14.45 12.48 6.92
CA ARG A 48 14.61 13.33 5.71
C ARG A 48 13.66 13.00 4.55
N ALA A 49 12.43 12.58 4.82
CA ALA A 49 11.57 12.12 3.73
C ALA A 49 10.63 13.23 3.19
N GLU A 50 10.94 13.75 2.00
CA GLU A 50 9.97 14.46 1.15
C GLU A 50 9.61 13.54 -0.03
N ALA A 51 8.34 13.16 -0.15
CA ALA A 51 7.84 12.47 -1.34
C ALA A 51 6.65 13.21 -1.93
N ARG A 52 6.64 13.33 -3.27
CA ARG A 52 5.52 13.90 -4.03
C ARG A 52 5.31 13.12 -5.31
N VAL A 53 4.10 12.62 -5.49
CA VAL A 53 3.62 11.97 -6.72
C VAL A 53 2.25 12.56 -7.03
N SER A 54 2.05 13.02 -8.25
CA SER A 54 0.76 13.53 -8.74
C SER A 54 0.36 12.78 -10.00
N VAL A 55 -0.89 12.33 -10.06
CA VAL A 55 -1.52 11.77 -11.25
C VAL A 55 -2.51 12.81 -11.75
N LEU A 56 -2.38 13.22 -13.02
CA LEU A 56 -3.27 14.19 -13.69
C LEU A 56 -4.64 13.57 -14.00
#